data_AF-A0A538P2J8-F1
#
_entry.id   AF-A0A538P2J8-F1
#
_cell.length_a   1.000
_cell.length_b   1.000
_cell.length_c   1.000
_cell.angle_alpha   90.00
_cell.angle_beta   90.00
_cell.angle_gamma   90.00
#
_symmetry.space_group_name_H-M   'P 1'
#
loop_
_entity.id
_entity.type
_entity.pdbx_description
1 polymer ?
#
loop_
_entity_poly.entity_id
_entity_poly.type
_entity_poly.pdbx_seq_one_letter_code
_entity_poly.pdbx_strand_id
1 'polypeptide(L)'
;MVSGFSHRAIAVLGRIAISRVLRGQRRSDVRVKSSQFSHLARKFLSLVDTPGEINLHHLMIVTSDSDRNNLKRLAEARQRCAAKILELYKMAGAGHIGSSLSCLEILVDLCFGRMEKDDVLVLSKGHAAAALYTTLSLSDRLPETELSTFYKDGTVLSAHPPCSGAIRAIPFGTGSLGHGLGLACGIAFSCHFTGKSFKVFAVLSDGDCNEGSTWEAALFARQQKLSALTVVVDLNGVQGIGYTKNILNLEPIVDKWTSFGFAVAVADDGNDFGSLSRAHEAVKNSAEPRCIIARTVKGHGISYMENRVEWHYLPMKDEQYAQALSELADASLH
;
A
#
# COMPACT_ATOMS: atom_id res chain seq x y z
N MET A 1 -28.10 19.97 -14.79
CA MET A 1 -29.26 19.34 -15.43
C MET A 1 -28.86 18.77 -16.79
N VAL A 2 -28.45 17.50 -16.84
CA VAL A 2 -28.68 16.64 -18.01
C VAL A 2 -29.05 15.28 -17.43
N SER A 3 -30.32 14.95 -17.55
CA SER A 3 -30.98 13.77 -17.00
C SER A 3 -30.76 12.54 -17.89
N GLY A 4 -30.39 11.43 -17.27
CA GLY A 4 -30.89 10.09 -17.59
C GLY A 4 -30.56 9.51 -18.96
N PHE A 5 -29.45 8.76 -19.04
CA PHE A 5 -29.38 7.67 -20.01
C PHE A 5 -30.33 6.56 -19.56
N SER A 6 -31.27 6.16 -20.41
CA SER A 6 -32.14 5.01 -20.13
C SER A 6 -31.31 3.74 -19.91
N HIS A 7 -31.79 2.80 -19.08
CA HIS A 7 -31.13 1.49 -18.86
C HIS A 7 -30.77 0.75 -20.17
N ARG A 8 -31.53 0.97 -21.26
CA ARG A 8 -31.22 0.45 -22.59
C ARG A 8 -29.98 1.09 -23.21
N ALA A 9 -29.74 2.39 -23.02
CA ALA A 9 -28.57 3.08 -23.53
C ALA A 9 -27.27 2.61 -22.84
N ILE A 10 -27.33 2.35 -21.52
CA ILE A 10 -26.20 1.80 -20.74
C ILE A 10 -25.88 0.36 -21.18
N ALA A 11 -26.90 -0.48 -21.39
CA ALA A 11 -26.71 -1.84 -21.90
C ALA A 11 -26.13 -1.88 -23.33
N VAL A 12 -26.53 -0.92 -24.18
CA VAL A 12 -25.98 -0.77 -25.54
C VAL A 12 -24.53 -0.28 -25.49
N LEU A 13 -24.19 0.68 -24.63
CA LEU A 13 -22.82 1.16 -24.43
C LEU A 13 -21.91 0.06 -23.86
N GLY A 14 -22.39 -0.74 -22.91
CA GLY A 14 -21.67 -1.92 -22.41
C GLY A 14 -21.39 -2.95 -23.50
N ARG A 15 -22.38 -3.24 -24.35
CA ARG A 15 -22.19 -4.12 -25.53
C ARG A 15 -21.22 -3.53 -26.55
N ILE A 16 -21.21 -2.21 -26.77
CA ILE A 16 -20.30 -1.52 -27.70
C ILE A 16 -18.86 -1.51 -27.16
N ALA A 17 -18.67 -1.27 -25.86
CA ALA A 17 -17.36 -1.29 -25.20
C ALA A 17 -16.73 -2.68 -25.27
N ILE A 18 -17.51 -3.73 -24.95
CA ILE A 18 -17.08 -5.13 -25.04
C ILE A 18 -16.82 -5.53 -26.50
N SER A 19 -17.65 -5.08 -27.45
CA SER A 19 -17.43 -5.28 -28.89
C SER A 19 -16.16 -4.60 -29.41
N ARG A 20 -15.80 -3.40 -28.91
CA ARG A 20 -14.58 -2.69 -29.33
C ARG A 20 -13.31 -3.34 -28.78
N VAL A 21 -13.35 -3.85 -27.55
CA VAL A 21 -12.26 -4.67 -26.97
C VAL A 21 -12.02 -5.92 -27.82
N LEU A 22 -13.08 -6.57 -28.33
CA LEU A 22 -12.96 -7.76 -29.18
C LEU A 22 -12.57 -7.48 -30.64
N ARG A 23 -12.83 -6.29 -31.18
CA ARG A 23 -12.43 -5.92 -32.56
C ARG A 23 -10.95 -5.58 -32.70
N GLY A 24 -10.23 -5.37 -31.59
CA GLY A 24 -8.79 -5.12 -31.57
C GLY A 24 -7.92 -6.40 -31.55
N GLN A 25 -8.52 -7.59 -31.42
CA GLN A 25 -7.78 -8.86 -31.38
C GLN A 25 -8.10 -9.73 -32.60
N ARG A 26 -7.07 -10.40 -33.14
CA ARG A 26 -7.22 -11.27 -34.32
C ARG A 26 -8.20 -12.41 -33.99
N ARG A 27 -9.07 -12.73 -34.95
CA ARG A 27 -10.17 -13.73 -34.84
C ARG A 27 -9.74 -15.13 -34.37
N SER A 28 -8.44 -15.44 -34.28
CA SER A 28 -7.91 -16.73 -33.83
C SER A 28 -7.78 -16.90 -32.32
N ASP A 29 -7.78 -15.80 -31.54
CA ASP A 29 -7.25 -15.87 -30.16
C ASP A 29 -8.33 -15.84 -29.06
N VAL A 30 -9.61 -15.80 -29.41
CA VAL A 30 -10.71 -15.74 -28.44
C VAL A 30 -11.45 -17.08 -28.36
N ARG A 31 -10.95 -18.01 -27.54
CA ARG A 31 -11.75 -19.13 -27.01
C ARG A 31 -12.21 -18.81 -25.58
N VAL A 32 -13.19 -17.93 -25.45
CA VAL A 32 -13.92 -17.78 -24.17
C VAL A 32 -15.00 -18.87 -24.12
N LYS A 33 -14.94 -19.77 -23.12
CA LYS A 33 -15.99 -20.78 -22.90
C LYS A 33 -17.33 -20.07 -22.65
N SER A 34 -18.38 -20.44 -23.40
CA SER A 34 -19.70 -19.80 -23.37
C SER A 34 -20.32 -19.69 -21.96
N SER A 35 -19.97 -20.61 -21.06
CA SER A 35 -20.42 -20.60 -19.67
C SER A 35 -19.85 -19.42 -18.85
N GLN A 36 -18.60 -19.02 -19.08
CA GLN A 36 -17.97 -17.89 -18.37
C GLN A 36 -18.55 -16.53 -18.83
N PHE A 37 -18.86 -16.40 -20.13
CA PHE A 37 -19.52 -15.21 -20.67
C PHE A 37 -20.90 -15.00 -20.06
N SER A 38 -21.65 -16.08 -19.83
CA SER A 38 -22.98 -16.03 -19.22
C SER A 38 -22.95 -15.58 -17.75
N HIS A 39 -21.87 -15.86 -17.03
CA HIS A 39 -21.73 -15.49 -15.62
C HIS A 39 -21.34 -14.01 -15.47
N LEU A 40 -20.38 -13.55 -16.28
CA LEU A 40 -19.93 -12.16 -16.27
C LEU A 40 -21.05 -11.19 -16.71
N ALA A 41 -21.82 -11.56 -17.74
CA ALA A 41 -22.95 -10.79 -18.21
C ALA A 41 -24.08 -10.72 -17.15
N ARG A 42 -24.34 -11.82 -16.43
CA ARG A 42 -25.33 -11.85 -15.34
C ARG A 42 -24.91 -10.97 -14.16
N LYS A 43 -23.63 -11.01 -13.77
CA LYS A 43 -23.08 -10.19 -12.68
C LYS A 43 -23.06 -8.70 -13.01
N PHE A 44 -22.80 -8.36 -14.28
CA PHE A 44 -22.91 -6.99 -14.77
C PHE A 44 -24.37 -6.51 -14.79
N LEU A 45 -25.31 -7.32 -15.27
CA LEU A 45 -26.73 -6.96 -15.28
C LEU A 45 -27.29 -6.79 -13.85
N SER A 46 -26.89 -7.63 -12.89
CA SER A 46 -27.32 -7.48 -11.49
C SER A 46 -26.79 -6.20 -10.82
N LEU A 47 -25.64 -5.69 -11.25
CA LEU A 47 -25.10 -4.40 -10.76
C LEU A 47 -25.84 -3.19 -11.39
N VAL A 48 -26.48 -3.39 -12.54
CA VAL A 48 -27.23 -2.35 -13.26
C VAL A 48 -28.70 -2.27 -12.83
N ASP A 49 -29.23 -3.34 -12.22
CA ASP A 49 -30.63 -3.44 -11.75
C ASP A 49 -30.83 -2.96 -10.28
N THR A 50 -29.76 -2.66 -9.53
CA THR A 50 -29.85 -2.04 -8.20
C THR A 50 -30.01 -0.52 -8.31
N PRO A 51 -31.00 0.11 -7.61
CA PRO A 51 -31.14 1.57 -7.59
C PRO A 51 -29.94 2.22 -6.89
N GLY A 52 -29.08 2.88 -7.66
CA GLY A 52 -27.90 3.60 -7.16
C GLY A 52 -27.00 4.06 -8.30
N GLU A 53 -26.22 5.13 -8.10
CA GLU A 53 -25.22 5.56 -9.09
C GLU A 53 -24.12 4.50 -9.20
N ILE A 54 -24.02 3.86 -10.36
CA ILE A 54 -22.92 2.94 -10.66
C ILE A 54 -21.69 3.81 -10.96
N ASN A 55 -20.77 3.90 -10.01
CA ASN A 55 -19.48 4.52 -10.25
C ASN A 55 -18.64 3.58 -11.15
N LEU A 56 -18.60 3.91 -12.44
CA LEU A 56 -17.87 3.16 -13.47
C LEU A 56 -16.35 3.09 -13.21
N HIS A 57 -15.78 3.91 -12.32
CA HIS A 57 -14.36 3.79 -11.92
C HIS A 57 -14.07 2.52 -11.12
N HIS A 58 -15.08 1.90 -10.48
CA HIS A 58 -14.92 0.68 -9.68
C HIS A 58 -15.08 -0.62 -10.47
N LEU A 59 -15.53 -0.57 -11.73
CA LEU A 59 -15.78 -1.78 -12.52
C LEU A 59 -14.50 -2.27 -13.21
N MET A 60 -13.71 -3.06 -12.47
CA MET A 60 -12.50 -3.66 -13.03
C MET A 60 -12.87 -4.84 -13.94
N ILE A 61 -12.62 -4.70 -15.24
CA ILE A 61 -12.33 -5.86 -16.08
C ILE A 61 -10.85 -6.15 -15.84
N VAL A 62 -10.53 -7.25 -15.14
CA VAL A 62 -9.16 -7.79 -15.17
C VAL A 62 -8.94 -8.28 -16.59
N THR A 63 -8.30 -7.46 -17.44
CA THR A 63 -8.29 -7.66 -18.88
C THR A 63 -7.27 -8.68 -19.38
N SER A 64 -6.26 -9.04 -18.56
CA SER A 64 -5.20 -9.96 -18.97
C SER A 64 -4.91 -11.05 -17.92
N ASP A 65 -4.44 -12.22 -18.38
CA ASP A 65 -3.97 -13.29 -17.49
C ASP A 65 -2.72 -12.90 -16.70
N SER A 66 -1.88 -12.01 -17.23
CA SER A 66 -0.70 -11.51 -16.52
C SER A 66 -1.08 -10.67 -15.30
N ASP A 67 -2.11 -9.83 -15.41
CA ASP A 67 -2.57 -9.00 -14.29
C ASP A 67 -3.14 -9.88 -13.17
N ARG A 68 -3.93 -10.91 -13.53
CA ARG A 68 -4.42 -11.91 -12.56
C ARG A 68 -3.29 -12.63 -11.84
N ASN A 69 -2.31 -13.11 -12.58
CA ASN A 69 -1.18 -13.85 -12.01
C ASN A 69 -0.33 -12.97 -11.09
N ASN A 70 -0.14 -11.70 -11.45
CA ASN A 70 0.59 -10.77 -10.59
C ASN A 70 -0.16 -10.48 -9.28
N LEU A 71 -1.47 -10.20 -9.34
CA LEU A 71 -2.27 -9.97 -8.13
C LEU A 71 -2.26 -11.19 -7.20
N LYS A 72 -2.36 -12.40 -7.76
CA LYS A 72 -2.25 -13.64 -7.00
C LYS A 72 -0.90 -13.77 -6.29
N ARG A 73 0.20 -13.48 -7.00
CA ARG A 73 1.55 -13.50 -6.41
C ARG A 73 1.70 -12.50 -5.26
N LEU A 74 1.14 -11.30 -5.39
CA LEU A 74 1.16 -10.28 -4.34
C LEU A 74 0.34 -10.74 -3.12
N ALA A 75 -0.84 -11.33 -3.33
CA ALA A 75 -1.65 -11.90 -2.25
C ALA A 75 -0.93 -13.03 -1.50
N GLU A 76 -0.26 -13.94 -2.22
CA GLU A 76 0.55 -15.01 -1.61
C GLU A 76 1.76 -14.46 -0.83
N ALA A 77 2.41 -13.41 -1.34
CA ALA A 77 3.47 -12.71 -0.62
C ALA A 77 2.94 -12.03 0.65
N ARG A 78 1.80 -11.35 0.56
CA ARG A 78 1.12 -10.73 1.72
C ARG A 78 0.83 -11.75 2.80
N GLN A 79 0.24 -12.90 2.46
CA GLN A 79 -0.11 -13.93 3.44
C GLN A 79 1.12 -14.44 4.22
N ARG A 80 2.21 -14.73 3.50
CA ARG A 80 3.48 -15.13 4.13
C ARG A 80 4.06 -14.03 5.02
N CYS A 81 3.98 -12.77 4.58
CA CYS A 81 4.46 -11.65 5.37
C CYS A 81 3.60 -11.46 6.64
N ALA A 82 2.28 -11.52 6.54
CA ALA A 82 1.38 -11.36 7.69
C ALA A 82 1.66 -12.43 8.77
N ALA A 83 1.76 -13.70 8.37
CA ALA A 83 2.08 -14.79 9.28
C ALA A 83 3.43 -14.56 10.00
N LYS A 84 4.47 -14.15 9.25
CA LYS A 84 5.79 -13.86 9.82
C LYS A 84 5.77 -12.63 10.74
N ILE A 85 5.03 -11.58 10.43
CA ILE A 85 4.86 -10.40 11.31
C ILE A 85 4.26 -10.82 12.65
N LEU A 86 3.21 -11.64 12.63
CA LEU A 86 2.57 -12.15 13.84
C LEU A 86 3.54 -12.98 14.67
N GLU A 87 4.29 -13.88 14.03
CA GLU A 87 5.34 -14.70 14.68
C GLU A 87 6.39 -13.82 15.36
N LEU A 88 6.92 -12.81 14.66
CA LEU A 88 7.94 -11.91 15.19
C LEU A 88 7.47 -11.14 16.42
N TYR A 89 6.27 -10.55 16.38
CA TYR A 89 5.72 -9.85 17.55
C TYR A 89 5.38 -10.79 18.69
N LYS A 90 4.94 -12.02 18.39
CA LYS A 90 4.68 -13.03 19.40
C LYS A 90 5.96 -13.42 20.13
N MET A 91 7.04 -13.70 19.39
CA MET A 91 8.34 -14.04 19.95
C MET A 91 8.96 -12.88 20.75
N ALA A 92 8.79 -11.65 20.27
CA ALA A 92 9.30 -10.45 20.93
C ALA A 92 8.50 -10.04 22.17
N GLY A 93 7.25 -10.50 22.32
CA GLY A 93 6.35 -10.02 23.38
C GLY A 93 6.04 -8.53 23.25
N ALA A 94 5.96 -8.00 22.03
CA ALA A 94 5.87 -6.57 21.74
C ALA A 94 4.64 -6.18 20.90
N GLY A 95 4.29 -4.89 20.90
CA GLY A 95 3.18 -4.31 20.15
C GLY A 95 3.55 -3.68 18.80
N HIS A 96 2.71 -2.79 18.26
CA HIS A 96 2.74 -2.22 16.90
C HIS A 96 2.31 -3.17 15.77
N ILE A 97 1.62 -4.25 16.12
CA ILE A 97 1.10 -5.22 15.17
C ILE A 97 0.09 -4.55 14.23
N GLY A 98 -0.85 -3.77 14.79
CA GLY A 98 -1.84 -3.06 13.99
C GLY A 98 -1.22 -2.08 13.00
N SER A 99 -0.14 -1.41 13.40
CA SER A 99 0.62 -0.50 12.53
C SER A 99 1.40 -1.24 11.44
N SER A 100 1.89 -2.45 11.71
CA SER A 100 2.59 -3.27 10.71
C SER A 100 1.62 -3.86 9.68
N LEU A 101 0.46 -4.34 10.12
CA LEU A 101 -0.56 -4.91 9.24
C LEU A 101 -1.21 -3.85 8.36
N SER A 102 -1.36 -2.60 8.83
CA SER A 102 -2.01 -1.54 8.07
C SER A 102 -1.31 -1.18 6.76
N CYS A 103 0.03 -1.17 6.76
CA CYS A 103 0.83 -0.84 5.58
C CYS A 103 1.36 -2.07 4.85
N LEU A 104 0.85 -3.27 5.15
CA LEU A 104 1.44 -4.50 4.62
C LEU A 104 1.25 -4.60 3.10
N GLU A 105 0.06 -4.34 2.58
CA GLU A 105 -0.18 -4.35 1.14
C GLU A 105 0.64 -3.28 0.41
N ILE A 106 0.83 -2.11 1.02
CA ILE A 106 1.72 -1.07 0.49
C ILE A 106 3.15 -1.62 0.36
N LEU A 107 3.71 -2.19 1.42
CA LEU A 107 5.09 -2.69 1.39
C LEU A 107 5.25 -3.87 0.43
N VAL A 108 4.27 -4.78 0.37
CA VAL A 108 4.28 -5.90 -0.57
C VAL A 108 4.20 -5.41 -2.01
N ASP A 109 3.31 -4.47 -2.32
CA ASP A 109 3.18 -3.87 -3.66
C ASP A 109 4.51 -3.21 -4.09
N LEU A 110 5.18 -2.49 -3.19
CA LEU A 110 6.48 -1.90 -3.45
C LEU A 110 7.57 -2.96 -3.67
N CYS A 111 7.85 -3.81 -2.69
CA CYS A 111 9.01 -4.70 -2.70
C CYS A 111 8.89 -5.87 -3.69
N PHE A 112 7.68 -6.36 -3.94
CA PHE A 112 7.44 -7.46 -4.88
C PHE A 112 6.97 -6.96 -6.26
N GLY A 113 6.33 -5.80 -6.34
CA GLY A 113 5.66 -5.33 -7.56
C GLY A 113 6.36 -4.21 -8.32
N ARG A 114 7.14 -3.34 -7.65
CA ARG A 114 7.58 -2.07 -8.26
C ARG A 114 9.06 -1.72 -8.11
N MET A 115 9.66 -2.10 -7.00
CA MET A 115 11.03 -1.77 -6.68
C MET A 115 12.00 -2.65 -7.45
N GLU A 116 12.91 -2.01 -8.15
CA GLU A 116 14.09 -2.65 -8.72
C GLU A 116 15.21 -2.77 -7.68
N LYS A 117 16.34 -3.36 -8.07
CA LYS A 117 17.48 -3.62 -7.17
C LYS A 117 18.08 -2.36 -6.55
N ASP A 118 18.16 -1.27 -7.30
CA ASP A 118 18.80 -0.01 -6.88
C ASP A 118 17.79 1.00 -6.30
N ASP A 119 16.49 0.68 -6.33
CA ASP A 119 15.45 1.52 -5.74
C ASP A 119 15.55 1.51 -4.21
N VAL A 120 15.21 2.64 -3.59
CA VAL A 120 15.35 2.83 -2.15
C VAL A 120 13.99 2.98 -1.49
N LEU A 121 13.79 2.30 -0.36
CA LEU A 121 12.60 2.43 0.47
C LEU A 121 12.99 3.00 1.83
N VAL A 122 12.30 4.06 2.25
CA VAL A 122 12.36 4.62 3.60
C VAL A 122 11.02 4.41 4.28
N LEU A 123 10.98 3.61 5.34
CA LEU A 123 9.80 3.50 6.21
C LEU A 123 9.86 4.62 7.26
N SER A 124 9.19 5.74 7.01
CA SER A 124 9.14 6.88 7.95
C SER A 124 8.39 6.51 9.24
N LYS A 125 7.28 5.76 9.08
CA LYS A 125 6.52 5.16 10.19
C LYS A 125 7.27 3.98 10.83
N GLY A 126 8.46 4.24 11.37
CA GLY A 126 9.43 3.25 11.78
C GLY A 126 8.91 2.23 12.81
N HIS A 127 7.87 2.55 13.56
CA HIS A 127 7.26 1.62 14.51
C HIS A 127 6.60 0.40 13.82
N ALA A 128 6.36 0.45 12.50
CA ALA A 128 5.96 -0.70 11.68
C ALA A 128 7.17 -1.54 11.18
N ALA A 129 8.24 -1.58 11.96
CA ALA A 129 9.52 -2.21 11.60
C ALA A 129 9.37 -3.67 11.17
N ALA A 130 8.53 -4.45 11.87
CA ALA A 130 8.32 -5.86 11.56
C ALA A 130 7.78 -6.05 10.13
N ALA A 131 6.91 -5.17 9.65
CA ALA A 131 6.42 -5.21 8.28
C ALA A 131 7.53 -4.93 7.27
N LEU A 132 8.38 -3.93 7.53
CA LEU A 132 9.54 -3.65 6.68
C LEU A 132 10.50 -4.84 6.64
N TYR A 133 10.94 -5.33 7.79
CA TYR A 133 11.92 -6.41 7.88
C TYR A 133 11.41 -7.67 7.20
N THR A 134 10.18 -8.05 7.50
CA THR A 134 9.54 -9.23 6.91
C THR A 134 9.44 -9.12 5.39
N THR A 135 8.98 -7.97 4.88
CA THR A 135 8.81 -7.76 3.44
C THR A 135 10.16 -7.72 2.72
N LEU A 136 11.17 -7.06 3.29
CA LEU A 136 12.52 -7.07 2.75
C LEU A 136 13.10 -8.49 2.74
N SER A 137 12.85 -9.28 3.78
CA SER A 137 13.39 -10.63 3.87
C SER A 137 12.78 -11.58 2.85
N LEU A 138 11.44 -11.61 2.77
CA LEU A 138 10.71 -12.45 1.81
C LEU A 138 10.85 -11.99 0.35
N SER A 139 11.46 -10.83 0.12
CA SER A 139 11.81 -10.30 -1.21
C SER A 139 13.32 -10.29 -1.46
N ASP A 140 14.08 -11.11 -0.73
CA ASP A 140 15.52 -11.36 -0.90
C ASP A 140 16.43 -10.13 -0.70
N ARG A 141 15.97 -9.15 0.07
CA ARG A 141 16.71 -7.91 0.41
C ARG A 141 17.25 -7.88 1.85
N LEU A 142 16.86 -8.86 2.68
CA LEU A 142 17.32 -9.06 4.05
C LEU A 142 17.44 -10.57 4.34
N PRO A 143 18.57 -11.09 4.86
CA PRO A 143 18.66 -12.50 5.19
C PRO A 143 17.62 -12.92 6.23
N GLU A 144 16.92 -14.04 6.00
CA GLU A 144 15.88 -14.54 6.93
C GLU A 144 16.44 -14.83 8.33
N THR A 145 17.72 -15.21 8.44
CA THR A 145 18.41 -15.41 9.73
C THR A 145 18.37 -14.17 10.61
N GLU A 146 18.39 -12.98 10.04
CA GLU A 146 18.30 -11.72 10.78
C GLU A 146 16.92 -11.58 11.44
N LEU A 147 15.83 -12.04 10.81
CA LEU A 147 14.48 -11.93 11.38
C LEU A 147 14.36 -12.61 12.74
N SER A 148 15.04 -13.74 12.93
CA SER A 148 15.06 -14.49 14.20
C SER A 148 15.69 -13.69 15.36
N THR A 149 16.37 -12.59 15.05
CA THR A 149 17.02 -11.70 16.01
C THR A 149 16.16 -10.49 16.39
N PHE A 150 15.01 -10.30 15.75
CA PHE A 150 14.11 -9.18 16.00
C PHE A 150 13.87 -8.96 17.51
N TYR A 151 14.01 -7.71 17.96
CA TYR A 151 13.85 -7.27 19.35
C TYR A 151 14.87 -7.80 20.37
N LYS A 152 15.85 -8.63 19.98
CA LYS A 152 16.86 -9.15 20.92
C LYS A 152 17.97 -8.15 21.17
N ASP A 153 18.43 -8.07 22.42
CA ASP A 153 19.55 -7.21 22.82
C ASP A 153 20.82 -7.54 22.04
N GLY A 154 21.57 -6.49 21.68
CA GLY A 154 22.85 -6.62 20.95
C GLY A 154 22.72 -7.04 19.49
N THR A 155 21.51 -7.06 18.93
CA THR A 155 21.26 -7.44 17.52
C THR A 155 20.89 -6.24 16.65
N VAL A 156 20.81 -6.44 15.34
CA VAL A 156 20.59 -5.34 14.37
C VAL A 156 19.11 -4.98 14.26
N LEU A 157 18.20 -5.96 14.27
CA LEU A 157 16.77 -5.73 14.03
C LEU A 157 16.05 -5.29 15.30
N SER A 158 16.16 -4.01 15.64
CA SER A 158 15.46 -3.41 16.78
C SER A 158 14.00 -3.04 16.47
N ALA A 159 13.29 -2.53 17.47
CA ALA A 159 11.88 -2.13 17.40
C ALA A 159 11.56 -1.07 16.33
N HIS A 160 12.57 -0.33 15.89
CA HIS A 160 12.49 0.64 14.80
C HIS A 160 13.66 0.38 13.83
N PRO A 161 13.55 0.71 12.53
CA PRO A 161 14.64 0.55 11.57
C PRO A 161 15.95 1.13 12.13
N PRO A 162 17.05 0.37 12.15
CA PRO A 162 18.32 0.81 12.72
C PRO A 162 19.12 1.67 11.74
N CYS A 163 19.99 2.53 12.28
CA CYS A 163 21.02 3.22 11.51
C CYS A 163 22.38 2.51 11.70
N SER A 164 22.49 1.24 11.30
CA SER A 164 23.70 0.43 11.56
C SER A 164 24.66 0.34 10.37
N GLY A 165 24.21 0.67 9.15
CA GLY A 165 24.96 0.39 7.92
C GLY A 165 25.11 -1.10 7.58
N ALA A 166 24.67 -2.00 8.47
CA ALA A 166 24.78 -3.45 8.30
C ALA A 166 23.77 -4.00 7.28
N ILE A 167 22.61 -3.36 7.16
CA ILE A 167 21.55 -3.77 6.23
C ILE A 167 21.43 -2.71 5.15
N ARG A 168 21.97 -2.99 3.97
CA ARG A 168 21.95 -2.05 2.82
C ARG A 168 20.53 -1.62 2.43
N ALA A 169 19.55 -2.51 2.57
CA ALA A 169 18.15 -2.21 2.28
C ALA A 169 17.48 -1.27 3.31
N ILE A 170 18.14 -0.99 4.43
CA ILE A 170 17.69 -0.07 5.48
C ILE A 170 18.76 1.02 5.62
N PRO A 171 18.75 2.03 4.74
CA PRO A 171 19.84 3.00 4.67
C PRO A 171 19.89 3.97 5.85
N PHE A 172 18.77 4.14 6.57
CA PHE A 172 18.65 5.07 7.68
C PHE A 172 17.85 4.47 8.83
N GLY A 173 18.19 4.91 10.04
CA GLY A 173 17.34 4.69 11.19
C GLY A 173 16.11 5.60 11.16
N THR A 174 14.95 5.05 11.49
CA THR A 174 13.69 5.81 11.59
C THR A 174 13.00 5.51 12.92
N GLY A 175 11.86 6.14 13.18
CA GLY A 175 11.06 5.94 14.40
C GLY A 175 10.64 7.23 15.08
N SER A 176 11.48 8.26 15.00
CA SER A 176 11.03 9.63 15.25
C SER A 176 10.25 10.10 14.02
N LEU A 177 8.93 10.26 14.19
CA LEU A 177 7.99 10.61 13.12
C LEU A 177 8.40 11.92 12.43
N GLY A 178 8.05 12.04 11.14
CA GLY A 178 8.32 13.24 10.33
C GLY A 178 9.73 13.33 9.72
N HIS A 179 10.71 12.59 10.24
CA HIS A 179 12.08 12.62 9.71
C HIS A 179 12.28 11.81 8.42
N GLY A 180 11.50 10.75 8.20
CA GLY A 180 11.73 9.83 7.08
C GLY A 180 11.57 10.46 5.70
N LEU A 181 10.65 11.41 5.54
CA LEU A 181 10.47 12.09 4.25
C LEU A 181 11.68 12.97 3.89
N GLY A 182 12.25 13.69 4.85
CA GLY A 182 13.46 14.47 4.63
C GLY A 182 14.64 13.61 4.19
N LEU A 183 14.80 12.44 4.81
CA LEU A 183 15.82 11.44 4.41
C LEU A 183 15.59 10.96 2.97
N ALA A 184 14.35 10.60 2.63
CA ALA A 184 14.00 10.18 1.27
C ALA A 184 14.22 11.30 0.23
N CYS A 185 13.96 12.57 0.59
CA CYS A 185 14.25 13.71 -0.26
C CYS A 185 15.75 13.85 -0.52
N GLY A 186 16.59 13.70 0.50
CA GLY A 186 18.05 13.73 0.33
C GLY A 186 18.55 12.63 -0.60
N ILE A 187 18.03 11.42 -0.48
CA ILE A 187 18.34 10.29 -1.37
C ILE A 187 17.93 10.61 -2.81
N ALA A 188 16.69 11.07 -3.03
CA ALA A 188 16.19 11.39 -4.36
C ALA A 188 16.95 12.57 -5.00
N PHE A 189 17.37 13.56 -4.18
CA PHE A 189 18.18 14.69 -4.63
C PHE A 189 19.58 14.26 -5.08
N SER A 190 20.12 13.16 -4.53
CA SER A 190 21.43 12.63 -4.94
C SER A 190 21.47 12.18 -6.42
N CYS A 191 20.32 11.89 -7.04
CA CYS A 191 20.24 11.57 -8.48
C CYS A 191 20.77 12.71 -9.35
N HIS A 192 20.61 13.97 -8.91
CA HIS A 192 21.07 15.15 -9.65
C HIS A 192 22.59 15.25 -9.76
N PHE A 193 23.33 14.66 -8.81
CA PHE A 193 24.80 14.72 -8.77
C PHE A 193 25.47 13.44 -9.24
N THR A 194 24.80 12.29 -9.08
CA THR A 194 25.39 10.97 -9.38
C THR A 194 25.16 10.54 -10.82
N GLY A 195 24.24 11.17 -11.55
CA GLY A 195 23.82 10.74 -12.88
C GLY A 195 23.11 9.37 -12.89
N LYS A 196 22.84 8.79 -11.71
CA LYS A 196 22.11 7.53 -11.56
C LYS A 196 20.61 7.80 -11.61
N SER A 197 19.88 6.85 -12.18
CA SER A 197 18.42 6.86 -12.21
C SER A 197 17.89 5.68 -11.40
N PHE A 198 17.31 5.96 -10.24
CA PHE A 198 16.61 5.00 -9.40
C PHE A 198 15.41 5.70 -8.73
N LYS A 199 14.44 4.92 -8.27
CA LYS A 199 13.25 5.41 -7.58
C LYS A 199 13.49 5.46 -6.08
N VAL A 200 12.83 6.40 -5.42
CA VAL A 200 12.83 6.50 -3.95
C VAL A 200 11.40 6.48 -3.47
N PHE A 201 11.11 5.56 -2.55
CA PHE A 201 9.82 5.42 -1.91
C PHE A 201 9.90 5.83 -0.45
N ALA A 202 8.95 6.64 0.01
CA ALA A 202 8.80 6.99 1.42
C ALA A 202 7.42 6.57 1.90
N VAL A 203 7.34 5.64 2.86
CA VAL A 203 6.08 5.20 3.45
C VAL A 203 5.87 5.92 4.78
N LEU A 204 4.83 6.75 4.84
CA LEU A 204 4.48 7.59 5.99
C LEU A 204 3.19 7.08 6.64
N SER A 205 3.01 7.38 7.92
CA SER A 205 1.70 7.32 8.57
C SER A 205 0.97 8.68 8.46
N ASP A 206 -0.31 8.69 8.79
CA ASP A 206 -1.02 9.93 9.12
C ASP A 206 -0.36 10.67 10.29
N GLY A 207 0.14 9.96 11.31
CA GLY A 207 0.98 10.53 12.37
C GLY A 207 2.22 11.29 11.86
N ASP A 208 2.94 10.75 10.87
CA ASP A 208 4.06 11.47 10.24
C ASP A 208 3.60 12.80 9.61
N CYS A 209 2.39 12.83 9.04
CA CYS A 209 1.86 14.03 8.40
C CYS A 209 1.40 15.11 9.39
N ASN A 210 1.36 14.81 10.69
CA ASN A 210 1.17 15.83 11.72
C ASN A 210 2.45 16.64 12.00
N GLU A 211 3.63 16.09 11.67
CA GLU A 211 4.91 16.74 11.96
C GLU A 211 5.23 17.84 10.96
N GLY A 212 5.73 18.98 11.45
CA GLY A 212 6.10 20.12 10.61
C GLY A 212 7.21 19.78 9.60
N SER A 213 8.15 18.93 10.01
CA SER A 213 9.28 18.47 9.18
C SER A 213 8.84 17.73 7.92
N THR A 214 7.69 17.04 7.94
CA THR A 214 7.10 16.42 6.74
C THR A 214 6.77 17.49 5.69
N TRP A 215 6.20 18.62 6.11
CA TRP A 215 5.80 19.69 5.20
C TRP A 215 7.00 20.49 4.69
N GLU A 216 8.01 20.72 5.53
CA GLU A 216 9.29 21.29 5.09
C GLU A 216 9.96 20.43 4.00
N ALA A 217 9.99 19.10 4.21
CA ALA A 217 10.52 18.16 3.23
C ALA A 217 9.69 18.14 1.93
N ALA A 218 8.37 18.25 2.01
CA ALA A 218 7.50 18.35 0.84
C ALA A 218 7.79 19.61 -0.01
N LEU A 219 7.96 20.77 0.63
CA LEU A 219 8.36 22.01 -0.08
C LEU A 219 9.69 21.84 -0.79
N PHE A 220 10.67 21.25 -0.10
CA PHE A 220 11.98 20.96 -0.68
C PHE A 220 11.88 20.01 -1.88
N ALA A 221 11.12 18.91 -1.77
CA ALA A 221 10.95 17.94 -2.84
C ALA A 221 10.39 18.57 -4.12
N ARG A 222 9.40 19.45 -3.96
CA ARG A 222 8.80 20.20 -5.07
C ARG A 222 9.79 21.18 -5.69
N GLN A 223 10.49 21.96 -4.86
CA GLN A 223 11.47 22.95 -5.32
C GLN A 223 12.62 22.30 -6.12
N GLN A 224 13.06 21.12 -5.69
CA GLN A 224 14.13 20.37 -6.34
C GLN A 224 13.66 19.42 -7.46
N LYS A 225 12.36 19.45 -7.79
CA LYS A 225 11.74 18.63 -8.85
C LYS A 225 12.10 17.15 -8.71
N LEU A 226 11.93 16.60 -7.52
CA LEU A 226 12.32 15.21 -7.21
C LEU A 226 11.34 14.19 -7.83
N SER A 227 11.32 14.09 -9.15
CA SER A 227 10.43 13.18 -9.90
C SER A 227 10.74 11.69 -9.67
N ALA A 228 11.86 11.35 -9.02
CA ALA A 228 12.17 9.99 -8.57
C ALA A 228 11.46 9.62 -7.26
N LEU A 229 10.97 10.61 -6.50
CA LEU A 229 10.34 10.40 -5.20
C LEU A 229 8.86 10.04 -5.37
N THR A 230 8.45 8.96 -4.69
CA THR A 230 7.05 8.59 -4.49
C THR A 230 6.79 8.42 -3.00
N VAL A 231 5.94 9.27 -2.45
CA VAL A 231 5.44 9.15 -1.08
C VAL A 231 4.19 8.29 -1.09
N VAL A 232 4.07 7.35 -0.14
CA VAL A 232 2.83 6.60 0.11
C VAL A 232 2.42 6.83 1.55
N VAL A 233 1.26 7.42 1.76
CA VAL A 233 0.69 7.70 3.08
C VAL A 233 -0.27 6.57 3.44
N ASP A 234 0.07 5.81 4.49
CA ASP A 234 -0.83 4.88 5.17
C ASP A 234 -1.83 5.67 6.03
N LEU A 235 -3.00 5.95 5.46
CA LEU A 235 -4.07 6.75 6.05
C LEU A 235 -5.12 5.83 6.69
N ASN A 236 -4.78 5.22 7.83
CA ASN A 236 -5.69 4.36 8.59
C ASN A 236 -6.54 5.09 9.65
N GLY A 237 -6.23 6.36 9.95
CA GLY A 237 -7.03 7.19 10.85
C GLY A 237 -6.88 6.88 12.34
N VAL A 238 -5.87 6.10 12.74
CA VAL A 238 -5.63 5.70 14.13
C VAL A 238 -4.17 5.91 14.53
N GLN A 239 -3.95 6.70 15.56
CA GLN A 239 -2.64 7.02 16.14
C GLN A 239 -2.39 6.23 17.44
N GLY A 240 -1.36 6.60 18.20
CA GLY A 240 -0.94 5.86 19.39
C GLY A 240 -1.92 5.88 20.55
N ILE A 241 -2.72 6.95 20.68
CA ILE A 241 -3.63 7.14 21.83
C ILE A 241 -5.09 7.38 21.41
N GLY A 242 -5.43 7.26 20.13
CA GLY A 242 -6.78 7.55 19.65
C GLY A 242 -6.88 7.70 18.14
N TYR A 243 -8.06 8.11 17.68
CA TYR A 243 -8.33 8.35 16.26
C TYR A 243 -7.79 9.71 15.82
N THR A 244 -7.18 9.77 14.64
CA THR A 244 -6.57 10.98 14.06
C THR A 244 -7.55 12.16 14.04
N LYS A 245 -8.81 11.91 13.70
CA LYS A 245 -9.88 12.94 13.69
C LYS A 245 -10.13 13.61 15.05
N ASN A 246 -9.80 12.93 16.16
CA ASN A 246 -10.00 13.43 17.53
C ASN A 246 -8.71 14.04 18.11
N ILE A 247 -7.54 13.65 17.61
CA ILE A 247 -6.24 14.11 18.11
C ILE A 247 -5.77 15.32 17.29
N LEU A 248 -5.52 15.11 15.99
CA LEU A 248 -5.11 16.15 15.06
C LEU A 248 -5.52 15.78 13.65
N ASN A 249 -6.66 16.32 13.23
CA ASN A 249 -7.28 15.99 11.95
C ASN A 249 -6.46 16.54 10.77
N LEU A 250 -6.19 15.69 9.78
CA LEU A 250 -5.44 16.02 8.57
C LEU A 250 -6.31 16.43 7.39
N GLU A 251 -7.62 16.24 7.45
CA GLU A 251 -8.47 16.56 6.30
C GLU A 251 -8.53 18.09 6.02
N PRO A 252 -8.64 18.52 4.75
CA PRO A 252 -8.49 17.73 3.52
C PRO A 252 -7.01 17.38 3.25
N ILE A 253 -6.64 16.10 3.28
CA ILE A 253 -5.23 15.68 3.15
C ILE A 253 -4.75 15.70 1.70
N VAL A 254 -5.63 15.37 0.75
CA VAL A 254 -5.35 15.44 -0.70
C VAL A 254 -5.00 16.87 -1.12
N ASP A 255 -5.78 17.85 -0.64
CA ASP A 255 -5.57 19.26 -0.97
C ASP A 255 -4.25 19.78 -0.41
N LYS A 256 -3.86 19.35 0.80
CA LYS A 256 -2.55 19.69 1.38
C LYS A 256 -1.42 19.18 0.51
N TRP A 257 -1.38 17.90 0.15
CA TRP A 257 -0.32 17.39 -0.72
C TRP A 257 -0.30 18.06 -2.10
N THR A 258 -1.48 18.35 -2.65
CA THR A 258 -1.63 19.03 -3.94
C THR A 258 -1.12 20.47 -3.85
N SER A 259 -1.40 21.20 -2.77
CA SER A 259 -0.93 22.58 -2.58
C SER A 259 0.59 22.68 -2.39
N PHE A 260 1.23 21.60 -1.93
CA PHE A 260 2.70 21.47 -1.86
C PHE A 260 3.31 21.02 -3.20
N GLY A 261 2.50 20.90 -4.26
CA GLY A 261 2.93 20.70 -5.64
C GLY A 261 3.20 19.24 -6.02
N PHE A 262 2.69 18.28 -5.26
CA PHE A 262 2.80 16.85 -5.60
C PHE A 262 1.75 16.45 -6.64
N ALA A 263 2.08 15.47 -7.47
CA ALA A 263 1.07 14.72 -8.21
C ALA A 263 0.43 13.70 -7.27
N VAL A 264 -0.84 13.91 -6.94
CA VAL A 264 -1.56 13.14 -5.93
C VAL A 264 -2.52 12.15 -6.57
N ALA A 265 -2.52 10.91 -6.08
CA ALA A 265 -3.57 9.91 -6.34
C ALA A 265 -4.03 9.27 -5.03
N VAL A 266 -5.27 8.77 -5.04
CA VAL A 266 -5.86 8.09 -3.90
C VAL A 266 -6.07 6.62 -4.25
N ALA A 267 -5.63 5.73 -3.37
CA ALA A 267 -6.09 4.35 -3.32
C ALA A 267 -7.22 4.29 -2.30
N ASP A 268 -8.47 4.28 -2.79
CA ASP A 268 -9.68 4.32 -1.95
C ASP A 268 -9.76 3.12 -1.01
N ASP A 269 -9.25 1.98 -1.47
CA ASP A 269 -8.90 0.84 -0.63
C ASP A 269 -7.37 0.64 -0.71
N GLY A 270 -6.66 1.03 0.33
CA GLY A 270 -5.21 0.89 0.45
C GLY A 270 -4.75 -0.54 0.78
N ASN A 271 -5.70 -1.42 1.11
CA ASN A 271 -5.47 -2.84 1.37
C ASN A 271 -5.85 -3.71 0.15
N ASP A 272 -6.22 -3.11 -0.99
CA ASP A 272 -6.38 -3.77 -2.30
C ASP A 272 -5.22 -3.45 -3.24
N PHE A 273 -4.53 -4.49 -3.72
CA PHE A 273 -3.44 -4.35 -4.70
C PHE A 273 -3.91 -3.73 -6.02
N GLY A 274 -5.16 -3.95 -6.43
CA GLY A 274 -5.72 -3.34 -7.63
C GLY A 274 -5.83 -1.82 -7.51
N SER A 275 -6.32 -1.35 -6.37
CA SER A 275 -6.48 0.05 -5.98
C SER A 275 -5.13 0.77 -5.86
N LEU A 276 -4.16 0.16 -5.17
CA LEU A 276 -2.77 0.66 -5.15
C LEU A 276 -2.20 0.78 -6.57
N SER A 277 -2.40 -0.24 -7.41
CA SER A 277 -1.93 -0.23 -8.79
C SER A 277 -2.51 0.91 -9.64
N ARG A 278 -3.82 1.15 -9.53
CA ARG A 278 -4.47 2.29 -10.20
C ARG A 278 -3.94 3.63 -9.71
N ALA A 279 -3.73 3.79 -8.40
CA ALA A 279 -3.21 5.03 -7.84
C ALA A 279 -1.78 5.31 -8.34
N HIS A 280 -0.89 4.31 -8.34
CA HIS A 280 0.45 4.44 -8.90
C HIS A 280 0.43 4.78 -10.39
N GLU A 281 -0.41 4.11 -11.18
CA GLU A 281 -0.56 4.34 -12.62
C GLU A 281 -1.01 5.77 -12.92
N ALA A 282 -1.93 6.33 -12.12
CA ALA A 282 -2.45 7.67 -12.30
C ALA A 282 -1.38 8.78 -12.20
N VAL A 283 -0.31 8.56 -11.43
CA VAL A 283 0.75 9.56 -11.20
C VAL A 283 2.10 9.19 -11.84
N LYS A 284 2.22 8.00 -12.46
CA LYS A 284 3.52 7.45 -12.87
C LYS A 284 4.33 8.37 -13.80
N ASN A 285 3.67 9.09 -14.70
CA ASN A 285 4.30 9.94 -15.71
C ASN A 285 4.46 11.40 -15.25
N SER A 286 4.16 11.70 -13.99
CA SER A 286 4.35 13.04 -13.44
C SER A 286 5.83 13.45 -13.47
N ALA A 287 6.09 14.71 -13.85
CA ALA A 287 7.39 15.36 -13.69
C ALA A 287 7.60 15.91 -12.26
N GLU A 288 6.53 15.98 -11.46
CA GLU A 288 6.54 16.39 -10.06
C GLU A 288 6.70 15.17 -9.14
N PRO A 289 7.19 15.35 -7.88
CA PRO A 289 7.17 14.27 -6.90
C PRO A 289 5.74 13.75 -6.69
N ARG A 290 5.62 12.45 -6.42
CA ARG A 290 4.32 11.75 -6.37
C ARG A 290 3.91 11.51 -4.94
N CYS A 291 2.62 11.62 -4.66
CA CYS A 291 2.03 11.23 -3.38
C CYS A 291 0.83 10.31 -3.63
N ILE A 292 0.83 9.15 -3.00
CA ILE A 292 -0.28 8.20 -3.01
C ILE A 292 -0.85 8.19 -1.60
N ILE A 293 -2.12 8.55 -1.49
CA ILE A 293 -2.86 8.47 -0.23
C ILE A 293 -3.60 7.14 -0.24
N ALA A 294 -3.14 6.19 0.57
CA ALA A 294 -3.72 4.87 0.68
C ALA A 294 -4.62 4.80 1.93
N ARG A 295 -5.93 4.67 1.73
CA ARG A 295 -6.88 4.54 2.83
C ARG A 295 -6.93 3.10 3.31
N THR A 296 -6.30 2.84 4.44
CA THR A 296 -6.04 1.48 4.96
C THR A 296 -6.82 1.23 6.24
N VAL A 297 -6.84 -0.01 6.71
CA VAL A 297 -7.40 -0.41 8.00
C VAL A 297 -6.27 -0.74 8.96
N LYS A 298 -6.27 -0.13 10.16
CA LYS A 298 -5.27 -0.48 11.18
C LYS A 298 -5.52 -1.91 11.65
N GLY A 299 -4.51 -2.78 11.64
CA GLY A 299 -4.71 -4.20 11.98
C GLY A 299 -5.39 -5.02 10.88
N HIS A 300 -5.37 -4.55 9.63
CA HIS A 300 -6.03 -5.18 8.49
C HIS A 300 -5.81 -6.71 8.41
N GLY A 301 -6.91 -7.43 8.24
CA GLY A 301 -6.95 -8.87 8.07
C GLY A 301 -6.93 -9.66 9.37
N ILE A 302 -7.06 -9.01 10.54
CA ILE A 302 -7.25 -9.69 11.83
C ILE A 302 -8.41 -9.02 12.57
N SER A 303 -9.53 -9.71 12.69
CA SER A 303 -10.84 -9.19 13.08
C SER A 303 -10.83 -8.42 14.39
N TYR A 304 -10.10 -8.91 15.39
CA TYR A 304 -10.02 -8.29 16.72
C TYR A 304 -9.01 -7.13 16.79
N MET A 305 -8.20 -6.92 15.74
CA MET A 305 -7.24 -5.82 15.62
C MET A 305 -7.75 -4.66 14.76
N GLU A 306 -8.71 -4.92 13.86
CA GLU A 306 -9.15 -3.95 12.87
C GLU A 306 -9.75 -2.68 13.48
N ASN A 307 -9.15 -1.53 13.15
CA ASN A 307 -9.54 -0.19 13.61
C ASN A 307 -9.57 -0.04 15.15
N ARG A 308 -8.67 -0.72 15.85
CA ARG A 308 -8.57 -0.71 17.31
C ARG A 308 -7.29 -0.01 17.78
N VAL A 309 -7.46 0.98 18.66
CA VAL A 309 -6.35 1.81 19.18
C VAL A 309 -5.35 0.98 19.97
N GLU A 310 -5.84 0.03 20.77
CA GLU A 310 -5.04 -0.79 21.68
C GLU A 310 -3.97 -1.62 20.96
N TRP A 311 -4.23 -2.03 19.70
CA TRP A 311 -3.30 -2.80 18.87
C TRP A 311 -2.16 -1.96 18.28
N HIS A 312 -2.07 -0.69 18.65
CA HIS A 312 -0.85 0.08 18.45
C HIS A 312 0.26 -0.32 19.43
N TYR A 313 -0.04 -0.69 20.68
CA TYR A 313 0.98 -1.01 21.70
C TYR A 313 0.85 -2.38 22.37
N LEU A 314 -0.32 -3.03 22.31
CA LEU A 314 -0.52 -4.31 23.00
C LEU A 314 0.28 -5.47 22.37
N PRO A 315 0.97 -6.28 23.18
CA PRO A 315 1.50 -7.57 22.74
C PRO A 315 0.38 -8.62 22.65
N MET A 316 0.56 -9.63 21.80
CA MET A 316 -0.40 -10.74 21.66
C MET A 316 -0.25 -11.82 22.73
N LYS A 317 -1.39 -12.25 23.28
CA LYS A 317 -1.51 -13.51 24.04
C LYS A 317 -1.47 -14.73 23.12
N ASP A 318 -1.27 -15.92 23.70
CA ASP A 318 -1.21 -17.17 22.93
C ASP A 318 -2.51 -17.45 22.18
N GLU A 319 -3.66 -17.21 22.82
CA GLU A 319 -4.98 -17.44 22.22
C GLU A 319 -5.23 -16.48 21.06
N GLN A 320 -4.83 -15.22 21.22
CA GLN A 320 -4.93 -14.19 20.18
C GLN A 320 -4.05 -14.56 18.99
N TYR A 321 -2.80 -14.98 19.23
CA TYR A 321 -1.90 -15.42 18.15
C TYR A 321 -2.47 -16.62 17.37
N ALA A 322 -3.01 -17.63 18.08
CA ALA A 322 -3.64 -18.78 17.44
C ALA A 322 -4.87 -18.38 16.60
N GLN A 323 -5.71 -17.47 17.13
CA GLN A 323 -6.85 -16.92 16.40
C GLN A 323 -6.40 -16.19 15.13
N ALA A 324 -5.41 -15.29 15.24
CA ALA A 324 -4.88 -14.53 14.10
C ALA A 324 -4.36 -15.44 12.99
N LEU A 325 -3.63 -16.51 13.32
CA LEU A 325 -3.16 -17.48 12.32
C LEU A 325 -4.32 -18.25 11.65
N SER A 326 -5.36 -18.58 12.42
CA SER A 326 -6.56 -19.22 11.87
C SER A 326 -7.29 -18.31 10.90
N GLU A 327 -7.42 -17.02 11.22
CA GLU A 327 -8.08 -16.03 10.35
C GLU A 327 -7.27 -15.83 9.05
N LEU A 328 -5.94 -15.73 9.13
CA LEU A 328 -5.08 -15.64 7.94
C LEU A 328 -5.19 -16.84 7.00
N ALA A 329 -5.38 -18.05 7.55
CA ALA A 329 -5.51 -19.27 6.76
C ALA A 329 -6.88 -19.37 6.05
N ASP A 330 -7.89 -18.66 6.52
CA ASP A 330 -9.22 -18.66 5.94
C ASP A 330 -9.33 -17.63 4.82
N ALA A 331 -9.09 -18.10 3.58
CA ALA A 331 -9.18 -17.28 2.38
C ALA A 331 -10.61 -16.74 2.08
N SER A 332 -11.63 -17.09 2.88
CA SER A 332 -12.97 -16.52 2.76
C SER A 332 -13.18 -15.22 3.55
N LEU A 333 -12.24 -14.87 4.43
CA LEU A 333 -12.29 -13.67 5.28
C LEU A 333 -11.58 -12.44 4.68
N HIS A 334 -10.90 -12.58 3.54
CA HIS A 334 -10.05 -11.57 2.90
C HIS A 334 -10.24 -11.57 1.38
#